data_AF-A0A1H2FKM3-F1
#
_entry.id   AF-A0A1H2FKM3-F1
#
_cell.length_a   1.000
_cell.length_b   1.000
_cell.length_c   1.000
_cell.angle_alpha   90.00
_cell.angle_beta   90.00
_cell.angle_gamma   90.00
#
_symmetry.space_group_name_H-M   'P 1'
#
loop_
_entity.id
_entity.type
_entity.pdbx_description
1 polymer ?
#
loop_
_entity_poly.entity_id
_entity_poly.type
_entity_poly.pdbx_seq_one_letter_code
_entity_poly.pdbx_strand_id
1 'polypeptide(L)'
;MNEDSFQFAVENTRLVLPPQRRLETFGTTMVNYYLVTEGMDNVALSHVREGRIEAEKPQILSPHHFSKLLVEGFGEKAEAYAAFISENAHRFAFLRHGFRFRKNEIRSYEVHEPLETVLGRVRDEVKAKDDAMSAVVAGVEDGWEVCLLKFMIDLIHTSAPWQMEEMRRRGFLGEGGQQ
;
A
#
# COMPACT_ATOMS: atom_id res chain seq x y z
N MET A 1 14.07 -18.83 -3.86
CA MET A 1 13.65 -17.50 -3.39
C MET A 1 12.93 -17.74 -2.09
N ASN A 2 13.45 -17.31 -0.94
CA ASN A 2 12.87 -17.69 0.35
C ASN A 2 11.72 -16.75 0.70
N GLU A 3 10.60 -17.35 1.10
CA GLU A 3 9.36 -16.72 1.59
C GLU A 3 9.65 -15.64 2.65
N ASP A 4 10.73 -15.83 3.42
CA ASP A 4 11.23 -14.92 4.46
C ASP A 4 11.50 -13.49 3.95
N SER A 5 11.89 -13.32 2.69
CA SER A 5 12.36 -12.03 2.16
C SER A 5 11.24 -10.99 1.95
N PHE A 6 10.08 -11.41 1.43
CA PHE A 6 8.93 -10.49 1.31
C PHE A 6 8.21 -10.34 2.65
N GLN A 7 8.17 -11.39 3.49
CA GLN A 7 7.52 -11.33 4.80
C GLN A 7 8.20 -10.29 5.70
N PHE A 8 9.54 -10.25 5.70
CA PHE A 8 10.29 -9.22 6.40
C PHE A 8 9.93 -7.81 5.92
N ALA A 9 9.80 -7.60 4.61
CA ALA A 9 9.39 -6.32 4.05
C ALA A 9 7.96 -5.93 4.47
N VAL A 10 7.03 -6.88 4.48
CA VAL A 10 5.65 -6.70 4.95
C VAL A 10 5.62 -6.24 6.41
N GLU A 11 6.40 -6.87 7.27
CA GLU A 11 6.46 -6.57 8.72
C GLU A 11 7.14 -5.23 9.02
N ASN A 12 8.13 -4.85 8.21
CA ASN A 12 8.90 -3.62 8.39
C ASN A 12 8.40 -2.45 7.52
N THR A 13 7.21 -2.57 6.92
CA THR A 13 6.55 -1.46 6.22
C THR A 13 5.82 -0.59 7.22
N ARG A 14 6.12 0.71 7.23
CA ARG A 14 5.47 1.70 8.10
C ARG A 14 4.90 2.86 7.29
N LEU A 15 3.60 3.11 7.42
CA LEU A 15 2.97 4.32 6.89
C LEU A 15 3.29 5.51 7.81
N VAL A 16 4.09 6.46 7.33
CA VAL A 16 4.54 7.64 8.08
C VAL A 16 3.57 8.80 7.92
N LEU A 17 3.00 8.96 6.72
CA LEU A 17 1.95 9.93 6.42
C LEU A 17 0.90 9.28 5.51
N PRO A 18 -0.35 9.10 5.97
CA PRO A 18 -1.42 8.61 5.11
C PRO A 18 -1.90 9.70 4.14
N PRO A 19 -2.51 9.32 2.99
CA PRO A 19 -3.33 10.22 2.21
C PRO A 19 -4.42 10.87 3.07
N GLN A 20 -4.69 12.16 2.83
CA GLN A 20 -5.73 12.89 3.56
C GLN A 20 -7.14 12.52 3.07
N ARG A 21 -7.27 12.20 1.78
CA ARG A 21 -8.53 11.75 1.18
C ARG A 21 -8.65 10.24 1.24
N ARG A 22 -9.87 9.78 1.54
CA ARG A 22 -10.24 8.36 1.41
C ARG A 22 -10.30 7.98 -0.06
N LEU A 23 -10.03 6.72 -0.34
CA LEU A 23 -10.16 6.19 -1.69
C LEU A 23 -11.61 6.31 -2.18
N GLU A 24 -11.76 6.75 -3.43
CA GLU A 24 -13.03 6.69 -4.11
C GLU A 24 -13.38 5.22 -4.39
N THR A 25 -14.56 4.80 -3.96
CA THR A 25 -14.95 3.38 -3.92
C THR A 25 -15.35 2.82 -5.28
N PHE A 26 -15.44 3.68 -6.29
CA PHE A 26 -15.78 3.35 -7.67
C PHE A 26 -14.90 4.19 -8.59
N GLY A 27 -13.92 3.57 -9.26
CA GLY A 27 -13.03 4.23 -10.21
C GLY A 27 -11.57 3.84 -10.05
N THR A 28 -10.71 4.53 -10.80
CA THR A 28 -9.25 4.43 -10.66
C THR A 28 -8.80 5.35 -9.53
N THR A 29 -8.31 4.74 -8.45
CA THR A 29 -7.62 5.45 -7.39
C THR A 29 -6.18 5.72 -7.80
N MET A 30 -5.68 6.90 -7.47
CA MET A 30 -4.30 7.28 -7.69
C MET A 30 -3.67 7.75 -6.40
N VAL A 31 -2.48 7.24 -6.08
CA VAL A 31 -1.72 7.65 -4.90
C VAL A 31 -0.30 8.05 -5.32
N ASN A 32 0.12 9.25 -4.92
CA ASN A 32 1.50 9.69 -5.05
C ASN A 32 2.28 9.16 -3.83
N TYR A 33 3.29 8.32 -4.05
CA TYR A 33 4.06 7.73 -2.97
C TYR A 33 5.43 8.39 -2.86
N TYR A 34 5.89 8.50 -1.62
CA TYR A 34 7.25 8.87 -1.24
C TYR A 34 7.75 7.78 -0.30
N LEU A 35 8.55 6.87 -0.83
CA LEU A 35 9.13 5.77 -0.07
C LEU A 35 10.54 6.13 0.34
N VAL A 36 10.85 5.95 1.62
CA VAL A 36 12.22 6.05 2.13
C VAL A 36 12.63 4.73 2.76
N THR A 37 13.79 4.23 2.38
CA THR A 37 14.37 2.97 2.87
C THR A 37 15.77 3.23 3.38
N GLU A 38 16.18 2.49 4.43
CA GLU A 38 17.56 2.51 4.93
C GLU A 38 18.46 1.65 4.03
N GLY A 39 19.69 2.10 3.78
CA GLY A 39 20.70 1.35 3.05
C GLY A 39 21.13 0.09 3.81
N MET A 40 21.18 -1.05 3.12
CA MET A 40 21.41 -2.36 3.75
C MET A 40 22.74 -2.46 4.51
N ASP A 41 23.80 -1.84 3.97
CA ASP A 41 25.16 -1.89 4.54
C ASP A 41 25.58 -0.58 5.22
N ASN A 42 24.71 0.44 5.21
CA ASN A 42 25.04 1.78 5.71
C ASN A 42 23.80 2.50 6.26
N VAL A 43 23.70 2.54 7.58
CA VAL A 43 22.63 3.27 8.31
C VAL A 43 22.68 4.79 8.12
N ALA A 44 23.76 5.34 7.57
CA ALA A 44 23.88 6.75 7.19
C ALA A 44 23.56 6.98 5.70
N LEU A 45 22.98 6.00 5.03
CA LEU A 45 22.49 6.09 3.66
C LEU A 45 21.00 5.76 3.64
N SER A 46 20.23 6.60 2.95
CA SER A 46 18.82 6.36 2.70
C SER A 46 18.55 6.43 1.19
N HIS A 47 17.65 5.58 0.71
CA HIS A 47 17.14 5.68 -0.66
C HIS A 47 15.75 6.31 -0.61
N VAL A 48 15.51 7.28 -1.49
CA VAL A 48 14.22 7.93 -1.66
C VAL A 48 13.68 7.59 -3.03
N ARG A 49 12.46 7.06 -3.06
CA ARG A 49 11.72 6.74 -4.28
C ARG A 49 10.40 7.49 -4.30
N GLU A 50 10.18 8.23 -5.38
CA GLU A 50 8.99 9.03 -5.62
C GLU A 50 8.30 8.50 -6.87
N GLY A 51 6.99 8.32 -6.79
CA GLY A 51 6.23 7.82 -7.91
C GLY A 51 4.74 7.82 -7.66
N ARG A 52 4.05 7.04 -8.49
CA ARG A 52 2.59 6.93 -8.48
C ARG A 52 2.19 5.48 -8.53
N ILE A 53 1.19 5.12 -7.74
CA ILE A 53 0.49 3.84 -7.85
C ILE A 53 -0.96 4.10 -8.21
N GLU A 54 -1.41 3.42 -9.26
CA GLU A 54 -2.81 3.39 -9.68
C GLU A 54 -3.43 2.08 -9.19
N ALA A 55 -4.59 2.17 -8.58
CA ALA A 55 -5.42 1.04 -8.21
C ALA A 55 -6.75 1.12 -8.95
N GLU A 56 -7.04 0.14 -9.78
CA GLU A 56 -8.26 0.06 -10.56
C GLU A 56 -9.05 -1.19 -10.18
N LYS A 57 -10.36 -1.01 -9.99
CA LYS A 57 -11.31 -2.11 -9.95
C LYS A 57 -11.77 -2.44 -11.38
N PRO A 58 -11.50 -3.65 -11.91
CA PRO A 58 -11.85 -3.99 -13.29
C PRO A 58 -13.37 -3.93 -13.54
N GLN A 59 -13.80 -3.38 -14.68
CA GLN A 59 -15.21 -3.23 -15.03
C GLN A 59 -15.89 -4.52 -15.52
N ILE A 60 -15.14 -5.42 -16.15
CA ILE A 60 -15.65 -6.71 -16.67
C ILE A 60 -14.87 -7.83 -15.99
N LEU A 61 -15.57 -8.60 -15.16
CA LEU A 61 -15.00 -9.72 -14.41
C LEU A 61 -15.59 -11.03 -14.94
N SER A 62 -14.71 -11.95 -15.33
CA SER A 62 -15.08 -13.35 -15.57
C SER A 62 -15.47 -14.02 -14.24
N PRO A 63 -16.57 -14.80 -14.17
CA PRO A 63 -17.02 -15.48 -12.95
C PRO A 63 -15.96 -16.38 -12.29
N HIS A 64 -14.93 -16.81 -13.03
CA HIS A 64 -13.91 -17.75 -12.52
C HIS A 64 -12.64 -17.09 -11.97
N HIS A 65 -12.46 -15.77 -12.07
CA HIS A 65 -11.21 -15.06 -11.68
C HIS A 65 -11.37 -14.19 -10.42
N PHE A 66 -12.20 -14.61 -9.48
CA PHE A 66 -12.80 -13.77 -8.43
C PHE A 66 -11.85 -13.27 -7.32
N SER A 67 -10.54 -13.54 -7.36
CA SER A 67 -9.61 -13.23 -6.27
C SER A 67 -8.22 -12.78 -6.69
N LYS A 68 -7.99 -12.52 -7.98
CA LYS A 68 -6.63 -12.21 -8.46
C LYS A 68 -6.26 -10.77 -8.19
N LEU A 69 -5.12 -10.58 -7.52
CA LEU A 69 -4.44 -9.31 -7.45
C LEU A 69 -3.45 -9.23 -8.62
N LEU A 70 -3.69 -8.29 -9.54
CA LEU A 70 -2.81 -8.05 -10.69
C LEU A 70 -1.88 -6.90 -10.36
N VAL A 71 -0.58 -7.10 -10.56
CA VAL A 71 0.45 -6.07 -10.37
C VAL A 71 1.18 -5.83 -11.67
N GLU A 72 1.30 -4.57 -12.05
CA GLU A 72 1.96 -4.11 -13.26
C GLU A 72 3.05 -3.10 -12.88
N GLY A 73 4.26 -3.27 -13.40
CA GLY A 73 5.42 -2.42 -13.08
C GLY A 73 6.08 -2.70 -11.73
N PHE A 74 5.60 -3.69 -10.97
CA PHE A 74 6.24 -4.20 -9.75
C PHE A 74 7.21 -5.35 -10.09
N GLY A 75 8.28 -5.52 -9.32
CA GLY A 75 9.22 -6.64 -9.47
C GLY A 75 8.80 -7.93 -8.76
N GLU A 76 9.63 -8.97 -8.96
CA GLU A 76 9.32 -10.37 -8.65
C GLU A 76 8.89 -10.61 -7.19
N LYS A 77 9.47 -9.91 -6.21
CA LYS A 77 9.09 -10.08 -4.80
C LYS A 77 7.68 -9.58 -4.50
N ALA A 78 7.29 -8.47 -5.12
CA ALA A 78 5.93 -7.93 -4.99
C ALA A 78 4.93 -8.81 -5.76
N GLU A 79 5.32 -9.40 -6.89
CA GLU A 79 4.52 -10.42 -7.59
C GLU A 79 4.31 -11.67 -6.73
N ALA A 80 5.35 -12.16 -6.05
CA ALA A 80 5.24 -13.27 -5.11
C ALA A 80 4.31 -12.93 -3.94
N TYR A 81 4.41 -11.72 -3.39
CA TYR A 81 3.50 -11.25 -2.34
C TYR A 81 2.04 -11.15 -2.84
N ALA A 82 1.82 -10.67 -4.07
CA ALA A 82 0.51 -10.64 -4.71
C ALA A 82 -0.09 -12.04 -4.90
N ALA A 83 0.73 -13.02 -5.30
CA ALA A 83 0.33 -14.41 -5.42
C ALA A 83 -0.08 -14.99 -4.06
N PHE A 84 0.76 -14.81 -3.03
CA PHE A 84 0.46 -15.21 -1.65
C PHE A 84 -0.88 -14.65 -1.16
N ILE A 85 -1.14 -13.36 -1.38
CA ILE A 85 -2.41 -12.72 -1.01
C ILE A 85 -3.60 -13.31 -1.79
N SER A 86 -3.42 -13.60 -3.08
CA SER A 86 -4.45 -14.20 -3.93
C SER A 86 -4.79 -15.64 -3.53
N GLU A 87 -3.80 -16.45 -3.14
CA GLU A 87 -3.98 -17.81 -2.61
C GLU A 87 -4.70 -17.78 -1.25
N ASN A 88 -4.44 -16.76 -0.45
CA ASN A 88 -5.06 -16.55 0.86
C ASN A 88 -6.33 -15.70 0.80
N ALA A 89 -6.95 -15.55 -0.38
CA ALA A 89 -7.99 -14.54 -0.60
C ALA A 89 -9.24 -14.67 0.27
N HIS A 90 -9.53 -15.87 0.79
CA HIS A 90 -10.60 -16.10 1.76
C HIS A 90 -10.45 -15.26 3.04
N ARG A 91 -9.22 -14.83 3.38
CA ARG A 91 -8.92 -13.97 4.53
C ARG A 91 -9.11 -12.48 4.22
N PHE A 92 -9.22 -12.12 2.94
CA PHE A 92 -9.18 -10.74 2.46
C PHE A 92 -10.48 -10.41 1.71
N ALA A 93 -11.48 -9.92 2.45
CA ALA A 93 -12.81 -9.58 1.94
C ALA A 93 -12.80 -8.67 0.69
N PHE A 94 -11.81 -7.78 0.58
CA PHE A 94 -11.66 -6.84 -0.52
C PHE A 94 -11.32 -7.51 -1.86
N LEU A 95 -10.63 -8.66 -1.84
CA LEU A 95 -10.19 -9.35 -3.06
C LEU A 95 -11.33 -9.96 -3.88
N ARG A 96 -12.51 -10.14 -3.26
CA ARG A 96 -13.75 -10.55 -3.95
C ARG A 96 -14.13 -9.63 -5.11
N HIS A 97 -13.53 -8.44 -5.18
CA HIS A 97 -13.80 -7.45 -6.21
C HIS A 97 -12.74 -7.40 -7.31
N GLY A 98 -11.59 -8.06 -7.13
CA GLY A 98 -10.45 -7.97 -8.02
C GLY A 98 -9.83 -6.57 -8.05
N PHE A 99 -8.50 -6.50 -8.01
CA PHE A 99 -7.79 -5.22 -8.12
C PHE A 99 -6.61 -5.35 -9.07
N ARG A 100 -6.39 -4.31 -9.85
CA ARG A 100 -5.17 -4.11 -10.63
C ARG A 100 -4.39 -2.94 -10.06
N PHE A 101 -3.15 -3.18 -9.69
CA PHE A 101 -2.21 -2.15 -9.28
C PHE A 101 -1.19 -1.91 -10.39
N ARG A 102 -0.96 -0.65 -10.73
CA ARG A 102 0.12 -0.24 -11.63
C ARG A 102 1.04 0.73 -10.90
N LYS A 103 2.32 0.40 -10.81
CA LYS A 103 3.35 1.29 -10.26
C LYS A 103 4.09 1.99 -11.40
N ASN A 104 4.26 3.29 -11.28
CA ASN A 104 5.16 4.09 -12.10
C ASN A 104 6.13 4.86 -11.21
N GLU A 105 7.42 4.54 -11.28
CA GLU A 105 8.47 5.27 -10.58
C GLU A 105 8.86 6.51 -11.40
N ILE A 106 8.88 7.67 -10.74
CA ILE A 106 9.22 8.95 -11.38
C ILE A 106 10.65 9.34 -11.05
N ARG A 107 11.07 9.13 -9.79
CA ARG A 107 12.39 9.53 -9.32
C ARG A 107 12.89 8.54 -8.26
N SER A 108 14.18 8.22 -8.33
CA SER A 108 14.90 7.46 -7.32
C SER A 108 16.27 8.08 -7.10
N TYR A 109 16.68 8.26 -5.84
CA TYR A 109 17.95 8.87 -5.49
C TYR A 109 18.40 8.47 -4.08
N GLU A 110 19.69 8.63 -3.83
CA GLU A 110 20.33 8.39 -2.55
C GLU A 110 20.50 9.69 -1.77
N VAL A 111 20.41 9.58 -0.44
CA VAL A 111 20.67 10.66 0.51
C VAL A 111 21.59 10.11 1.59
N HIS A 112 22.77 10.72 1.75
CA HIS A 112 23.77 10.33 2.75
C HIS A 112 23.42 10.84 4.15
N GLU A 113 22.22 10.51 4.61
CA GLU A 113 21.72 10.79 5.94
C GLU A 113 20.91 9.58 6.46
N PRO A 114 20.78 9.41 7.79
CA PRO A 114 19.98 8.34 8.37
C PRO A 114 18.50 8.43 8.03
N LEU A 115 17.84 7.26 8.01
CA LEU A 115 16.44 7.08 7.60
C LEU A 115 15.49 8.09 8.26
N GLU A 116 15.53 8.22 9.59
CA GLU A 116 14.59 9.08 10.33
C GLU A 116 14.76 10.57 10.00
N THR A 117 15.99 11.02 9.70
CA THR A 117 16.27 12.40 9.27
C THR A 117 15.64 12.67 7.90
N VAL A 118 15.83 11.74 6.96
CA VAL A 118 15.29 11.87 5.60
C VAL A 118 13.76 11.77 5.61
N LEU A 119 13.19 10.82 6.38
CA LEU A 119 11.75 10.68 6.57
C LEU A 119 11.10 11.94 7.13
N GLY A 120 11.72 12.58 8.14
CA GLY A 120 11.24 13.84 8.70
C GLY A 120 11.14 14.93 7.63
N ARG A 121 12.20 15.09 6.84
CA ARG A 121 12.26 16.08 5.75
C ARG A 121 11.22 15.79 4.66
N VAL A 122 11.18 14.57 4.14
CA VAL A 122 10.23 14.15 3.10
C VAL A 122 8.78 14.33 3.57
N ARG A 123 8.47 13.97 4.81
CA ARG A 123 7.14 14.19 5.40
C ARG A 123 6.74 15.66 5.39
N ASP A 124 7.65 16.54 5.82
CA ASP A 124 7.35 17.97 5.92
C ASP A 124 7.22 18.62 4.54
N GLU A 125 8.02 18.18 3.56
CA GLU A 125 7.88 18.58 2.15
C GLU A 125 6.55 18.12 1.55
N VAL A 126 6.15 16.86 1.79
CA VAL A 126 4.88 16.33 1.28
C VAL A 126 3.69 17.05 1.89
N LYS A 127 3.74 17.38 3.19
CA LYS A 127 2.71 18.20 3.84
C LYS A 127 2.62 19.60 3.23
N ALA A 128 3.75 20.21 2.87
CA ALA A 128 3.78 21.53 2.25
C ALA A 128 3.22 21.55 0.82
N LYS A 129 3.25 20.42 0.09
CA LYS A 129 2.68 20.29 -1.26
C LYS A 129 1.15 20.31 -1.29
N ASP A 130 0.49 20.07 -0.16
CA ASP A 130 -0.98 20.06 0.00
C ASP A 130 -1.73 19.17 -1.02
N ASP A 131 -1.10 18.07 -1.43
CA ASP A 131 -1.74 17.05 -2.27
C ASP A 131 -2.41 15.99 -1.38
N ALA A 132 -3.74 15.97 -1.42
CA ALA A 132 -4.57 15.11 -0.60
C ALA A 132 -4.38 13.60 -0.85
N MET A 133 -3.77 13.20 -1.98
CA MET A 133 -3.50 11.80 -2.35
C MET A 133 -2.01 11.43 -2.27
N SER A 134 -1.21 12.21 -1.54
CA SER A 134 0.19 11.87 -1.25
C SER A 134 0.34 11.04 0.03
N ALA A 135 1.25 10.08 0.01
CA ALA A 135 1.60 9.24 1.15
C ALA A 135 3.11 9.12 1.33
N VAL A 136 3.56 9.09 2.58
CA VAL A 136 4.96 8.80 2.93
C VAL A 136 5.04 7.44 3.59
N VAL A 137 5.87 6.57 3.02
CA VAL A 137 6.07 5.20 3.46
C VAL A 137 7.53 5.01 3.84
N ALA A 138 7.77 4.30 4.94
CA ALA A 138 9.08 3.79 5.30
C ALA A 138 9.09 2.27 5.10
N GLY A 139 10.24 1.73 4.69
CA GLY A 139 10.38 0.29 4.47
C GLY A 139 11.82 -0.16 4.42
N VAL A 140 12.02 -1.34 3.86
CA VAL A 140 13.34 -1.99 3.72
C VAL A 140 13.78 -1.96 2.27
N GLU A 141 15.07 -1.75 2.03
CA GLU A 141 15.60 -1.59 0.67
C GLU A 141 15.39 -2.83 -0.20
N ASP A 142 15.73 -4.02 0.31
CA ASP A 142 15.62 -5.28 -0.44
C ASP A 142 14.17 -5.65 -0.85
N GLY A 143 13.17 -5.07 -0.18
CA GLY A 143 11.75 -5.36 -0.35
C GLY A 143 10.89 -4.13 -0.64
N TRP A 144 11.49 -3.05 -1.14
CA TRP A 144 10.83 -1.75 -1.25
C TRP A 144 9.51 -1.78 -2.06
N GLU A 145 9.44 -2.60 -3.11
CA GLU A 145 8.22 -2.78 -3.92
C GLU A 145 7.13 -3.55 -3.18
N VAL A 146 7.52 -4.49 -2.32
CA VAL A 146 6.59 -5.21 -1.42
C VAL A 146 6.01 -4.21 -0.43
N CYS A 147 6.82 -3.28 0.09
CA CYS A 147 6.35 -2.22 0.99
C CYS A 147 5.28 -1.35 0.33
N LEU A 148 5.49 -0.95 -0.93
CA LEU A 148 4.50 -0.18 -1.69
C LEU A 148 3.20 -0.95 -1.91
N LEU A 149 3.30 -2.24 -2.27
CA LEU A 149 2.13 -3.06 -2.51
C LEU A 149 1.33 -3.32 -1.21
N LYS A 150 2.04 -3.63 -0.11
CA LYS A 150 1.47 -3.77 1.23
C LYS A 150 0.71 -2.52 1.64
N PHE A 151 1.34 -1.35 1.46
CA PHE A 151 0.71 -0.05 1.73
C PHE A 151 -0.61 0.11 0.96
N MET A 152 -0.61 -0.16 -0.35
CA MET A 152 -1.82 0.00 -1.17
C MET A 152 -2.94 -0.96 -0.76
N ILE A 153 -2.58 -2.22 -0.44
CA ILE A 153 -3.52 -3.21 0.09
C ILE A 153 -4.14 -2.72 1.41
N ASP A 154 -3.32 -2.22 2.35
CA ASP A 154 -3.80 -1.70 3.63
C ASP A 154 -4.69 -0.47 3.46
N LEU A 155 -4.31 0.42 2.54
CA LEU A 155 -5.06 1.63 2.24
C LEU A 155 -6.46 1.28 1.71
N ILE A 156 -6.56 0.32 0.79
CA ILE A 156 -7.85 -0.18 0.28
C ILE A 156 -8.62 -0.89 1.38
N HIS A 157 -7.96 -1.74 2.18
CA HIS A 157 -8.60 -2.46 3.25
C HIS A 157 -9.22 -1.51 4.30
N THR A 158 -8.55 -0.40 4.60
CA THR A 158 -8.98 0.59 5.63
C THR A 158 -9.96 1.64 5.07
N SER A 159 -9.89 1.96 3.79
CA SER A 159 -10.71 3.02 3.19
C SER A 159 -12.12 2.59 2.80
N ALA A 160 -12.43 1.31 2.94
CA ALA A 160 -13.56 0.73 2.25
C ALA A 160 -14.88 0.70 3.04
N PRO A 161 -16.03 1.02 2.40
CA PRO A 161 -17.34 0.98 3.02
C PRO A 161 -17.75 -0.40 3.56
N TRP A 162 -17.23 -1.48 2.98
CA TRP A 162 -17.58 -2.85 3.42
C TRP A 162 -17.09 -3.16 4.83
N GLN A 163 -16.14 -2.40 5.39
CA GLN A 163 -15.76 -2.54 6.81
C GLN A 163 -16.96 -2.25 7.73
N MET A 164 -17.80 -1.25 7.37
CA MET A 164 -19.03 -0.94 8.10
C MET A 164 -20.13 -2.00 7.88
N GLU A 165 -20.24 -2.55 6.67
CA GLU A 165 -21.24 -3.58 6.35
C GLU A 165 -20.88 -4.94 6.98
N GLU A 166 -19.60 -5.29 7.06
CA GLU A 166 -19.10 -6.48 7.76
C GLU A 166 -19.25 -6.31 9.30
N MET A 167 -19.00 -5.12 9.85
CA MET A 167 -19.30 -4.80 11.26
C MET A 167 -20.80 -4.92 11.57
N ARG A 168 -21.67 -4.45 10.66
CA ARG A 168 -23.14 -4.60 10.76
C ARG A 168 -23.56 -6.07 10.70
N ARG A 169 -23.01 -6.87 9.78
CA ARG A 169 -23.28 -8.32 9.69
C ARG A 169 -22.78 -9.11 10.89
N ARG A 170 -21.68 -8.68 11.52
CA ARG A 170 -21.11 -9.32 12.72
C ARG A 170 -21.72 -8.81 14.03
N GLY A 171 -22.76 -7.96 13.96
CA GLY A 171 -23.52 -7.52 15.13
C GLY A 171 -22.84 -6.46 16.00
N PHE A 172 -21.79 -5.79 15.53
CA PHE A 172 -21.06 -4.77 16.31
C PHE A 172 -21.70 -3.37 16.30
N LEU A 173 -22.93 -3.25 15.78
CA LEU A 173 -23.73 -2.03 15.84
C LEU A 173 -25.11 -2.33 16.44
N GLY A 174 -25.12 -2.46 17.76
CA GLY A 174 -26.25 -2.36 18.67
C GLY A 174 -25.65 -2.09 20.05
N GLU A 175 -26.10 -1.17 20.90
CA GLU A 175 -27.38 -0.51 21.02
C GLU A 175 -27.14 0.90 21.60
N GLY A 176 -27.94 1.87 21.14
CA GLY A 176 -27.98 3.22 21.70
C GLY A 176 -29.30 3.90 21.34
N GLY A 177 -30.40 3.15 21.44
CA GLY A 177 -31.75 3.67 21.35
C GLY A 177 -32.33 3.90 22.74
N GLN A 178 -32.59 5.17 23.05
CA GLN A 178 -33.61 5.72 23.95
C GLN A 178 -33.66 5.23 25.41
N GLN A 179 -33.40 6.18 26.31
CA GLN A 179 -34.36 6.60 27.35
C GLN A 179 -34.10 8.07 27.69
#